data_AF-A0A183MYX8-F1
#
_entry.id   AF-A0A183MYX8-F1
#
_cell.length_a   1.000
_cell.length_b   1.000
_cell.length_c   1.000
_cell.angle_alpha   90.00
_cell.angle_beta   90.00
_cell.angle_gamma   90.00
#
_symmetry.space_group_name_H-M   'P 1'
#
loop_
_entity.id
_entity.type
_entity.pdbx_description
1 polymer ?
#
loop_
_entity_poly.entity_id
_entity_poly.type
_entity_poly.pdbx_seq_one_letter_code
_entity_poly.pdbx_strand_id
1 'polypeptide(L)'
;MGRHELRERNENGERFANLCAFNKLVIGGTIFPQKRIHKATWISPDHTTENQIDHICINKKFRRTMEDVRTRRRANIASDHHLVVAHLKLKLKKIWTTEQTALQRFNTAFLRDPDKLNEFKIALNNRFQALKDLLKEEETTMEDNWKAIKEALTSTYQKVLGLKNHHHKE
;
A
#
# COMPACT_ATOMS: atom_id res chain seq x y z
N MET A 1 10.19 19.97 18.05
CA MET A 1 10.21 18.70 18.81
C MET A 1 9.26 18.89 20.02
N GLY A 2 8.62 17.84 20.54
CA GLY A 2 7.41 17.91 21.39
C GLY A 2 7.60 17.91 22.92
N ARG A 3 6.50 18.09 23.66
CA ARG A 3 6.48 18.24 25.14
C ARG A 3 7.07 17.05 25.90
N HIS A 4 7.12 15.86 25.29
CA HIS A 4 7.49 14.61 25.97
C HIS A 4 8.86 14.07 25.53
N GLU A 5 9.82 14.93 25.17
CA GLU A 5 11.21 14.55 24.92
C GLU A 5 11.87 13.85 26.13
N LEU A 6 12.98 13.13 25.87
CA LEU A 6 13.72 12.36 26.88
C LEU A 6 14.78 13.19 27.63
N ARG A 7 15.42 14.14 26.94
CA ARG A 7 16.52 15.00 27.42
C ARG A 7 16.43 16.37 26.77
N GLU A 8 17.30 17.30 27.20
CA GLU A 8 17.49 18.58 26.51
C GLU A 8 17.91 18.37 25.05
N ARG A 9 17.35 19.21 24.20
CA ARG A 9 17.55 19.17 22.76
C ARG A 9 18.92 19.76 22.42
N ASN A 10 19.77 18.98 21.77
CA ASN A 10 21.02 19.48 21.21
C ASN A 10 20.80 20.18 19.86
N GLU A 11 21.85 20.78 19.29
CA GLU A 11 21.78 21.50 18.01
C GLU A 11 21.23 20.64 16.86
N ASN A 12 21.62 19.37 16.79
CA ASN A 12 21.09 18.44 15.79
C ASN A 12 19.59 18.18 15.98
N GLY A 13 19.14 18.04 17.23
CA GLY A 13 17.74 17.92 17.57
C GLY A 13 16.94 19.17 17.20
N GLU A 14 17.55 20.36 17.30
CA GLU A 14 16.95 21.62 16.86
C GLU A 14 16.84 21.69 15.32
N ARG A 15 17.91 21.35 14.60
CA ARG A 15 17.88 21.24 13.12
C ARG A 15 16.79 20.27 12.66
N PHE A 16 16.69 19.11 13.31
CA PHE A 16 15.64 18.13 13.03
C PHE A 16 14.24 18.66 13.34
N ALA A 17 14.07 19.37 14.46
CA ALA A 17 12.82 20.04 14.81
C ALA A 17 12.40 21.06 13.75
N ASN A 18 13.35 21.85 13.26
CA ASN A 18 13.13 22.87 12.24
C ASN A 18 12.75 22.26 10.89
N LEU A 19 13.45 21.19 10.48
CA LEU A 19 13.07 20.39 9.30
C LEU A 19 11.63 19.87 9.40
N CYS A 20 11.26 19.30 10.55
CA CYS A 20 9.90 18.81 10.77
C CYS A 20 8.87 19.94 10.74
N ALA A 21 9.17 21.08 11.36
CA ALA A 21 8.28 22.24 11.38
C ALA A 21 8.04 22.78 9.97
N PHE A 22 9.11 22.96 9.19
CA PHE A 22 9.06 23.45 7.81
C PHE A 22 8.20 22.55 6.91
N ASN A 23 8.37 21.23 7.03
CA ASN A 23 7.64 20.24 6.23
C ASN A 23 6.27 19.86 6.79
N LYS A 24 5.77 20.56 7.81
CA LYS A 24 4.49 20.27 8.48
C LYS A 24 4.42 18.82 8.98
N LEU A 25 5.50 18.32 9.58
CA LEU A 25 5.59 17.00 10.20
C LEU A 25 5.39 17.09 11.72
N VAL A 26 4.90 16.00 12.29
CA VAL A 26 4.73 15.79 13.73
C VAL A 26 5.61 14.61 14.14
N ILE A 27 6.42 14.81 15.19
CA ILE A 27 7.38 13.82 15.70
C ILE A 27 6.68 12.94 16.74
N GLY A 28 6.30 11.73 16.35
CA GLY A 28 5.45 10.84 17.13
C GLY A 28 6.00 10.50 18.52
N GLY A 29 7.30 10.23 18.62
CA GLY A 29 7.95 9.88 19.89
C GLY A 29 8.00 11.00 20.94
N THR A 30 7.46 12.19 20.64
CA THR A 30 7.49 13.37 21.54
C THR A 30 6.11 13.95 21.84
N ILE A 31 5.04 13.43 21.24
CA ILE A 31 3.66 13.93 21.41
C ILE A 31 2.83 13.13 22.41
N PHE A 32 3.20 11.88 22.69
CA PHE A 32 2.47 11.02 23.62
C PHE A 32 3.14 10.99 25.00
N PRO A 33 2.38 11.02 26.11
CA PRO A 33 2.94 10.83 27.43
C PRO A 33 3.36 9.37 27.60
N GLN A 34 4.66 9.14 27.81
CA GLN A 34 5.21 7.81 28.00
C GLN A 34 6.25 7.77 29.12
N LYS A 35 6.43 6.58 29.71
CA LYS A 35 7.51 6.32 30.66
C LYS A 35 8.87 6.43 29.96
N ARG A 36 9.89 6.88 30.69
CA ARG A 36 11.27 7.00 30.21
C ARG A 36 11.78 5.75 29.49
N ILE A 37 11.46 4.58 30.03
CA ILE A 37 11.82 3.26 29.48
C ILE A 37 11.28 2.97 28.06
N HIS A 38 10.31 3.76 27.58
CA HIS A 38 9.71 3.64 26.24
C HIS A 38 10.15 4.75 25.28
N LYS A 39 11.04 5.66 25.71
CA LYS A 39 11.50 6.81 24.92
C LYS A 39 12.92 6.67 24.38
N ALA A 40 13.80 5.98 25.11
CA ALA A 40 15.17 5.75 24.67
C ALA A 40 15.15 4.84 23.44
N THR A 41 15.86 5.21 22.37
CA THR A 41 15.97 4.41 21.15
C THR A 41 17.37 3.86 20.95
N TRP A 42 18.33 4.34 21.73
CA TRP A 42 19.73 3.91 21.68
C TRP A 42 20.29 3.86 23.11
N ILE A 43 21.13 2.84 23.37
CA ILE A 43 21.90 2.67 24.60
C ILE A 43 23.39 2.60 24.23
N SER A 44 24.25 3.31 24.95
CA SER A 44 25.69 3.21 24.80
C SER A 44 26.24 1.80 25.10
N PRO A 45 27.39 1.41 24.54
CA PRO A 45 28.00 0.10 24.79
C PRO A 45 28.29 -0.20 26.27
N ASP A 46 28.51 0.83 27.09
CA ASP A 46 28.72 0.73 28.54
C ASP A 46 27.41 0.70 29.34
N HIS A 47 26.25 0.73 28.67
CA HIS A 47 24.90 0.75 29.24
C HIS A 47 24.60 1.93 30.19
N THR A 48 25.41 2.99 30.18
CA THR A 48 25.21 4.15 31.06
C THR A 48 24.34 5.24 30.43
N THR A 49 24.38 5.37 29.10
CA THR A 49 23.79 6.48 28.37
C THR A 49 22.65 6.01 27.48
N GLU A 50 21.47 6.59 27.72
CA GLU A 50 20.28 6.42 26.89
C GLU A 50 19.97 7.71 26.13
N ASN A 51 19.77 7.59 24.80
CA ASN A 51 19.40 8.70 23.92
C ASN A 51 18.15 8.35 23.07
N GLN A 52 17.46 9.40 22.62
CA GLN A 52 16.37 9.30 21.65
C GLN A 52 16.87 9.91 20.34
N ILE A 53 17.27 9.05 19.40
CA ILE A 53 17.84 9.47 18.10
C ILE A 53 17.06 8.93 16.90
N ASP A 54 16.18 7.94 17.14
CA ASP A 54 15.31 7.37 16.13
C ASP A 54 13.91 7.94 16.27
N HIS A 55 13.36 8.45 15.17
CA HIS A 55 12.09 9.15 15.19
C HIS A 55 11.16 8.69 14.06
N ILE A 56 9.91 8.39 14.42
CA ILE A 56 8.82 8.24 13.44
C ILE A 56 8.07 9.56 13.35
N CYS A 57 8.04 10.12 12.14
CA CYS A 57 7.34 11.37 11.84
C CYS A 57 6.17 11.12 10.91
N ILE A 58 5.12 11.92 11.05
CA ILE A 58 3.95 11.88 10.17
C ILE A 58 3.54 13.29 9.77
N ASN A 59 3.02 13.44 8.55
CA ASN A 59 2.46 14.71 8.12
C ASN A 59 1.35 15.15 9.10
N LYS A 60 1.36 16.44 9.47
CA LYS A 60 0.44 17.06 10.41
C LYS A 60 -1.03 16.85 10.01
N LYS A 61 -1.34 16.77 8.72
CA LYS A 61 -2.68 16.42 8.21
C LYS A 61 -3.16 15.06 8.73
N PHE A 62 -2.26 14.10 8.86
CA PHE A 62 -2.54 12.74 9.32
C PHE A 62 -2.20 12.52 10.79
N ARG A 63 -1.89 13.56 11.58
CA ARG A 63 -1.48 13.40 12.99
C ARG A 63 -2.48 12.56 13.83
N ARG A 64 -3.78 12.62 13.49
CA ARG A 64 -4.85 11.91 14.20
C ARG A 64 -4.89 10.41 13.89
N THR A 65 -4.17 9.94 12.86
CA THR A 65 -4.05 8.51 12.57
C THR A 65 -3.00 7.85 13.44
N MET A 66 -2.01 8.60 13.92
CA MET A 66 -1.00 8.09 14.83
C MET A 66 -1.58 8.07 16.24
N GLU A 67 -1.70 6.87 16.82
CA GLU A 67 -2.28 6.66 18.17
C GLU A 67 -1.21 6.51 19.24
N ASP A 68 -0.05 5.97 18.87
CA ASP A 68 1.10 5.81 19.77
C ASP A 68 2.41 5.67 18.97
N VAL A 69 3.53 6.07 19.55
CA VAL A 69 4.89 5.78 19.04
C VAL A 69 5.80 5.46 20.21
N ARG A 70 6.20 4.20 20.37
CA ARG A 70 6.96 3.75 21.54
C ARG A 70 8.12 2.85 21.19
N THR A 71 9.12 2.84 22.05
CA THR A 71 10.21 1.87 22.00
C THR A 71 9.81 0.52 22.60
N ARG A 72 10.22 -0.57 21.96
CA ARG A 72 10.10 -1.96 22.42
C ARG A 72 11.40 -2.46 23.05
N ARG A 73 11.74 -1.99 24.24
CA ARG A 73 12.97 -2.37 24.99
C ARG A 73 13.19 -3.88 25.16
N ARG A 74 12.12 -4.69 25.22
CA ARG A 74 12.21 -6.16 25.38
C ARG A 74 12.42 -6.91 24.05
N ALA A 75 12.30 -6.25 22.91
CA ALA A 75 12.58 -6.87 21.63
C ALA A 75 14.09 -6.92 21.45
N ASN A 76 14.67 -8.12 21.44
CA ASN A 76 16.08 -8.29 21.13
C ASN A 76 16.27 -8.18 19.62
N ILE A 77 17.02 -7.16 19.19
CA ILE A 77 17.39 -6.94 17.78
C ILE A 77 18.90 -7.06 17.55
N ALA A 78 19.66 -7.54 18.54
CA ALA A 78 21.13 -7.66 18.50
C ALA A 78 21.84 -6.35 18.08
N SER A 79 21.33 -5.21 18.54
CA SER A 79 21.90 -3.87 18.32
C SER A 79 21.81 -3.06 19.61
N ASP A 80 22.66 -2.06 19.71
CA ASP A 80 22.62 -0.94 20.66
C ASP A 80 21.39 -0.03 20.48
N HIS A 81 20.67 -0.17 19.36
CA HIS A 81 19.37 0.44 19.14
C HIS A 81 18.22 -0.44 19.67
N HIS A 82 17.13 0.21 20.04
CA HIS A 82 15.87 -0.44 20.32
C HIS A 82 14.87 -0.23 19.18
N LEU A 83 14.02 -1.23 18.96
CA LEU A 83 12.94 -1.13 17.98
C LEU A 83 11.92 -0.04 18.37
N VAL A 84 11.69 0.92 17.48
CA VAL A 84 10.65 1.96 17.60
C VAL A 84 9.42 1.55 16.79
N VAL A 85 8.24 1.56 17.40
CA VAL A 85 7.00 1.10 16.77
C VAL A 85 5.94 2.19 16.86
N ALA A 86 5.31 2.50 15.73
CA ALA A 86 4.12 3.35 15.68
C ALA A 86 2.85 2.51 15.57
N HIS A 87 1.81 2.88 16.33
CA HIS A 87 0.46 2.37 16.16
C HIS A 87 -0.35 3.37 15.33
N LEU A 88 -0.85 2.94 14.16
CA LEU A 88 -1.57 3.78 13.21
C LEU A 88 -2.99 3.27 12.99
N LYS A 89 -3.98 4.14 13.15
CA LYS A 89 -5.38 3.91 12.80
C LYS A 89 -5.76 4.71 11.56
N LEU A 90 -5.84 4.01 10.44
CA LEU A 90 -6.24 4.59 9.15
C LEU A 90 -7.76 4.56 8.99
N LYS A 91 -8.36 5.71 8.69
CA LYS A 91 -9.74 5.81 8.23
C LYS A 91 -9.74 6.04 6.73
N LEU A 92 -9.73 4.96 5.97
CA LEU A 92 -9.75 5.03 4.52
C LEU A 92 -11.19 5.30 4.05
N LYS A 93 -11.37 6.35 3.24
CA LYS A 93 -12.62 6.50 2.50
C LYS A 93 -12.62 5.45 1.40
N LYS A 94 -13.59 4.54 1.41
CA LYS A 94 -13.83 3.68 0.27
C LYS A 94 -14.23 4.59 -0.89
N ILE A 95 -13.34 4.72 -1.88
CA ILE A 95 -13.70 5.30 -3.17
C ILE A 95 -14.53 4.23 -3.84
N TRP A 96 -15.85 4.41 -3.78
CA TRP A 96 -16.73 3.75 -4.72
C TRP A 96 -16.46 4.45 -6.04
N THR A 97 -15.68 3.83 -6.91
CA THR A 97 -15.76 4.15 -8.34
C THR A 97 -17.19 3.82 -8.73
N THR A 98 -18.03 4.86 -8.76
CA THR A 98 -19.42 4.81 -9.17
C THR A 98 -19.49 4.05 -10.50
N GLU A 99 -20.14 2.88 -10.48
CA GLU A 99 -20.81 2.27 -11.63
C GLU A 99 -20.08 2.14 -12.98
N GLN A 100 -18.74 2.18 -13.01
CA GLN A 100 -18.03 1.72 -14.21
C GLN A 100 -17.92 0.20 -14.12
N THR A 101 -18.97 -0.44 -14.66
CA THR A 101 -19.30 -1.86 -14.64
C THR A 101 -19.62 -2.40 -13.25
N ALA A 102 -20.92 -2.50 -12.92
CA ALA A 102 -21.41 -3.70 -12.23
C ALA A 102 -20.69 -4.87 -12.90
N LEU A 103 -19.81 -5.58 -12.17
CA LEU A 103 -18.92 -6.60 -12.75
C LEU A 103 -19.77 -7.50 -13.66
N GLN A 104 -19.70 -7.24 -14.96
CA GLN A 104 -20.47 -7.96 -15.94
C GLN A 104 -19.84 -9.34 -15.99
N ARG A 105 -20.41 -10.26 -15.21
CA ARG A 105 -19.87 -11.61 -15.09
C ARG A 105 -20.14 -12.32 -16.40
N PHE A 106 -19.10 -12.85 -17.02
CA PHE A 106 -19.27 -13.74 -18.16
C PHE A 106 -19.90 -15.06 -17.71
N ASN A 107 -20.67 -15.69 -18.60
CA ASN A 107 -21.28 -16.97 -18.30
C ASN A 107 -20.25 -18.12 -18.43
N THR A 108 -19.39 -18.27 -17.43
CA THR A 108 -18.34 -19.31 -17.41
C THR A 108 -18.90 -20.74 -17.34
N ALA A 109 -20.21 -20.91 -17.12
CA ALA A 109 -20.84 -22.23 -17.18
C ALA A 109 -20.74 -22.85 -18.58
N PHE A 110 -20.72 -22.04 -19.64
CA PHE A 110 -20.52 -22.53 -21.01
C PHE A 110 -19.16 -23.19 -21.23
N LEU A 111 -18.15 -22.91 -20.40
CA LEU A 111 -16.85 -23.59 -20.49
C LEU A 111 -16.91 -25.06 -20.02
N ARG A 112 -18.03 -25.51 -19.44
CA ARG A 112 -18.27 -26.92 -19.12
C ARG A 112 -18.65 -27.75 -20.35
N ASP A 113 -19.16 -27.08 -21.40
CA ASP A 113 -19.43 -27.71 -22.68
C ASP A 113 -18.11 -27.80 -23.47
N PRO A 114 -17.65 -29.03 -23.84
CA PRO A 114 -16.42 -29.23 -24.58
C PRO A 114 -16.35 -28.46 -25.90
N ASP A 115 -17.47 -28.30 -26.60
CA ASP A 115 -17.52 -27.64 -27.91
C ASP A 115 -17.31 -26.13 -27.73
N LYS A 116 -17.99 -25.54 -26.75
CA LYS A 116 -17.81 -24.13 -26.37
C LYS A 116 -16.42 -23.84 -25.82
N LEU A 117 -15.85 -24.75 -25.05
CA LEU A 117 -14.47 -24.63 -24.57
C LEU A 117 -13.47 -24.64 -25.74
N ASN A 118 -13.70 -25.50 -26.74
CA ASN A 118 -12.85 -25.54 -27.94
C ASN A 118 -12.99 -24.27 -28.78
N GLU A 119 -14.22 -23.80 -28.99
CA GLU A 119 -14.50 -22.51 -29.64
C GLU A 119 -13.77 -21.36 -28.95
N PHE A 120 -13.82 -21.31 -27.62
CA PHE A 120 -13.11 -20.31 -26.82
C PHE A 120 -11.60 -20.37 -27.02
N LYS A 121 -11.00 -21.57 -26.96
CA LYS A 121 -9.55 -21.76 -27.17
C LYS A 121 -9.11 -21.27 -28.55
N ILE A 122 -9.86 -21.62 -29.60
CA ILE A 122 -9.56 -21.20 -30.97
C ILE A 122 -9.67 -19.68 -31.09
N ALA A 123 -10.77 -19.09 -30.63
CA ALA A 123 -10.99 -17.65 -30.69
C ALA A 123 -9.92 -16.85 -29.93
N LEU A 124 -9.50 -17.36 -28.76
CA LEU A 124 -8.46 -16.76 -27.95
C LEU A 124 -7.10 -16.82 -28.65
N ASN A 125 -6.70 -18.01 -29.13
CA ASN A 125 -5.43 -18.19 -29.82
C ASN A 125 -5.32 -17.30 -31.06
N ASN A 126 -6.38 -17.22 -31.86
CA ASN A 126 -6.40 -16.37 -33.06
C ASN A 126 -6.20 -14.89 -32.71
N ARG A 127 -6.86 -14.40 -31.64
CA ARG A 127 -6.71 -13.01 -31.19
C ARG A 127 -5.33 -12.71 -30.61
N PHE A 128 -4.79 -13.63 -29.82
CA PHE A 128 -3.45 -13.46 -29.26
C PHE A 128 -2.36 -13.56 -30.32
N GLN A 129 -2.57 -14.36 -31.37
CA GLN A 129 -1.65 -14.40 -32.50
C GLN A 129 -1.64 -13.05 -33.24
N ALA A 130 -2.82 -12.50 -33.56
CA ALA A 130 -2.93 -11.16 -34.16
C ALA A 130 -2.32 -10.07 -33.26
N LEU A 131 -2.57 -10.14 -31.95
CA LEU A 131 -1.98 -9.19 -30.99
C LEU A 131 -0.45 -9.28 -30.95
N LYS A 132 0.11 -10.49 -30.97
CA LYS A 132 1.57 -10.70 -30.97
C LYS A 132 2.23 -10.10 -32.21
N ASP A 133 1.56 -10.15 -33.36
CA ASP A 133 2.08 -9.58 -34.59
C ASP A 133 2.02 -8.04 -34.56
N LEU A 134 0.93 -7.45 -34.05
CA LEU A 134 0.83 -6.00 -33.79
C LEU A 134 1.91 -5.49 -32.82
N LEU A 135 2.15 -6.22 -31.72
CA LEU A 135 3.14 -5.84 -30.71
C LEU A 135 4.60 -5.91 -31.19
N LYS A 136 4.87 -6.59 -32.31
CA LYS A 136 6.21 -6.61 -32.93
C LYS A 136 6.43 -5.42 -33.87
N GLU A 137 5.36 -4.86 -34.42
CA GLU A 137 5.41 -3.80 -35.43
C GLU A 137 5.35 -2.39 -34.80
N GLU A 138 4.81 -2.26 -33.59
CA GLU A 138 4.48 -0.97 -32.98
C GLU A 138 5.27 -0.71 -31.68
N GLU A 139 5.95 0.44 -31.59
CA GLU A 139 6.68 0.87 -30.39
C GLU A 139 5.68 1.41 -29.34
N THR A 140 5.12 0.51 -28.55
CA THR A 140 4.02 0.74 -27.61
C THR A 140 4.49 0.77 -26.16
N THR A 141 3.82 1.56 -25.31
CA THR A 141 4.14 1.62 -23.88
C THR A 141 3.69 0.34 -23.15
N MET A 142 4.25 0.08 -21.96
CA MET A 142 3.83 -1.07 -21.15
C MET A 142 2.35 -1.01 -20.76
N GLU A 143 1.83 0.19 -20.51
CA GLU A 143 0.42 0.45 -20.23
C GLU A 143 -0.48 0.13 -21.44
N ASP A 144 -0.06 0.49 -22.66
CA ASP A 144 -0.80 0.19 -23.89
C ASP A 144 -0.81 -1.32 -24.17
N ASN A 145 0.32 -2.00 -23.93
CA ASN A 145 0.43 -3.45 -24.04
C ASN A 145 -0.52 -4.17 -23.09
N TRP A 146 -0.56 -3.72 -21.84
CA TRP A 146 -1.47 -4.26 -20.84
C TRP A 146 -2.94 -4.05 -21.24
N LYS A 147 -3.27 -2.87 -21.78
CA LYS A 147 -4.61 -2.56 -22.26
C LYS A 147 -5.03 -3.48 -23.42
N ALA A 148 -4.15 -3.68 -24.40
CA ALA A 148 -4.42 -4.53 -25.56
C ALA A 148 -4.62 -6.01 -25.16
N ILE A 149 -3.83 -6.53 -24.22
CA ILE A 149 -4.02 -7.89 -23.66
C ILE A 149 -5.38 -8.01 -22.98
N LYS A 150 -5.74 -7.02 -22.16
CA LYS A 150 -7.02 -6.99 -21.45
C LYS A 150 -8.20 -6.95 -22.43
N GLU A 151 -8.10 -6.19 -23.50
CA GLU A 151 -9.12 -6.08 -24.55
C GLU A 151 -9.26 -7.39 -25.36
N ALA A 152 -8.15 -8.03 -25.74
CA ALA A 152 -8.16 -9.32 -26.42
C ALA A 152 -8.85 -10.41 -25.58
N LEU A 153 -8.58 -10.45 -24.27
CA LEU A 153 -9.27 -11.36 -23.35
C LEU A 153 -10.75 -11.01 -23.25
N THR A 154 -11.07 -9.78 -22.83
CA THR A 154 -12.45 -9.36 -22.52
C THR A 154 -13.38 -9.52 -23.73
N SER A 155 -12.92 -9.16 -24.93
CA SER A 155 -13.68 -9.34 -26.16
C SER A 155 -13.90 -10.80 -26.54
N THR A 156 -13.04 -11.73 -26.11
CA THR A 156 -13.18 -13.19 -26.35
C THR A 156 -14.17 -13.80 -25.41
N TYR A 157 -14.06 -13.45 -24.13
CA TYR A 157 -15.07 -13.79 -23.14
C TYR A 157 -16.46 -13.29 -23.56
N GLN A 158 -16.58 -12.04 -24.00
CA GLN A 158 -17.87 -11.48 -24.41
C GLN A 158 -18.43 -12.17 -25.67
N LYS A 159 -17.58 -12.46 -26.67
CA LYS A 159 -18.01 -13.08 -27.92
C LYS A 159 -18.47 -14.52 -27.75
N VAL A 160 -17.76 -15.32 -26.95
CA VAL A 160 -17.99 -16.77 -26.86
C VAL A 160 -18.91 -17.15 -25.70
N LEU A 161 -18.75 -16.48 -24.55
CA LEU A 161 -19.46 -16.83 -23.31
C LEU A 161 -20.63 -15.88 -23.02
N GLY A 162 -20.62 -14.68 -23.59
CA GLY A 162 -21.64 -13.66 -23.32
C GLY A 162 -21.70 -13.24 -21.85
N LEU A 163 -22.62 -12.34 -21.54
CA LEU A 163 -22.85 -11.86 -20.18
C LEU A 163 -23.87 -12.72 -19.45
N LYS A 164 -23.70 -12.86 -18.14
CA LYS A 164 -24.67 -13.52 -17.28
C LYS A 164 -25.87 -12.60 -17.09
N ASN A 165 -27.04 -13.06 -17.54
CA ASN A 165 -28.29 -12.36 -17.28
C ASN A 165 -28.64 -12.43 -15.78
N HIS A 166 -29.03 -11.29 -15.20
CA HIS A 166 -29.64 -11.29 -13.89
C HIS A 166 -31.09 -11.73 -14.04
N HIS A 167 -31.40 -12.98 -13.66
CA HIS A 167 -32.79 -13.37 -13.46
C HIS A 167 -33.33 -12.61 -12.26
N HIS A 168 -34.14 -11.58 -12.52
CA HIS A 168 -35.04 -11.07 -11.50
C HIS A 168 -36.01 -12.21 -11.19
N LYS A 169 -36.00 -12.71 -9.96
CA LYS A 169 -37.14 -13.50 -9.48
C LYS A 169 -38.29 -12.50 -9.32
N GLU A 170 -39.42 -12.76 -9.98
CA GLU A 170 -40.72 -12.23 -9.56
C GLU A 170 -41.12 -12.85 -8.22
#